data_AF-A0A6A0IPM5-F1
#
_entry.id   AF-A0A6A0IPM5-F1
#
_cell.length_a   1.000
_cell.length_b   1.000
_cell.length_c   1.000
_cell.angle_alpha   90.00
_cell.angle_beta   90.00
_cell.angle_gamma   90.00
#
_symmetry.space_group_name_H-M   'P 1'
#
loop_
_entity.id
_entity.type
_entity.pdbx_description
1 polymer ?
#
loop_
_entity_poly.entity_id
_entity_poly.type
_entity_poly.pdbx_seq_one_letter_code
_entity_poly.pdbx_strand_id
1 'polypeptide(L)'
;MTEPGATGDGTSPHETCEVCRTIPDVAVSTTRGETTSGTPLPPAVGRLVVVGAPYFDDDMSSSNRALHRCPVCGTFYDWTFEYEYLAGGSEDTTTFRRLSREEGERRERECLAEVEAAALRAEETAREHVAALVRSAERETVDPAARFFNAARRRGFDPGFGEAVPAVVGRIARVSEADRKGIFVYDLRDLVLPWAARSPERARRVLGLLAECGVAEPSAEARELAAACERILAASGSLSP
;
A
#
# COMPACT_ATOMS: atom_id res chain seq x y z
N MET A 1 -21.50 50.63 -19.79
CA MET A 1 -21.05 49.38 -20.42
C MET A 1 -21.50 48.27 -19.49
N THR A 2 -22.56 47.59 -19.87
CA THR A 2 -23.30 46.63 -19.04
C THR A 2 -22.66 45.27 -19.26
N GLU A 3 -22.11 44.66 -18.21
CA GLU A 3 -21.58 43.30 -18.29
C GLU A 3 -22.73 42.31 -18.59
N PRO A 4 -22.58 41.41 -19.56
CA PRO A 4 -23.61 40.45 -19.90
C PRO A 4 -23.73 39.40 -18.78
N GLY A 5 -24.92 39.32 -18.19
CA GLY A 5 -25.26 38.37 -17.14
C GLY A 5 -25.11 36.92 -17.61
N ALA A 6 -24.31 36.15 -16.87
CA ALA A 6 -24.24 34.70 -16.97
C ALA A 6 -25.55 34.10 -16.45
N THR A 7 -26.53 33.95 -17.33
CA THR A 7 -27.72 33.12 -17.13
C THR A 7 -27.40 31.71 -17.64
N GLY A 8 -26.53 31.02 -16.92
CA GLY A 8 -26.41 29.57 -17.01
C GLY A 8 -27.14 28.99 -15.80
N ASP A 9 -28.33 28.43 -16.02
CA ASP A 9 -28.99 27.50 -15.10
C ASP A 9 -28.13 26.21 -15.06
N GLY A 10 -26.97 26.34 -14.44
CA GLY A 10 -25.87 25.40 -14.50
C GLY A 10 -25.83 24.57 -13.24
N THR A 11 -26.86 23.76 -13.02
CA THR A 11 -26.86 22.74 -11.97
C THR A 11 -25.56 21.97 -12.04
N SER A 12 -24.76 22.04 -10.99
CA SER A 12 -23.45 21.42 -10.98
C SER A 12 -23.61 19.89 -11.03
N PRO A 13 -22.68 19.13 -11.64
CA PRO A 13 -22.83 17.67 -11.78
C PRO A 13 -23.05 16.91 -10.46
N HIS A 14 -22.69 17.52 -9.34
CA HIS A 14 -22.83 16.92 -8.02
C HIS A 14 -24.21 17.13 -7.37
N GLU A 15 -24.98 18.13 -7.80
CA GLU A 15 -26.34 18.39 -7.30
C GLU A 15 -27.33 17.32 -7.77
N THR A 16 -27.11 16.75 -8.97
CA THR A 16 -27.95 15.68 -9.54
C THR A 16 -27.40 14.28 -9.30
N CYS A 17 -26.13 14.17 -8.90
CA CYS A 17 -25.47 12.89 -8.66
C CYS A 17 -26.05 12.18 -7.42
N GLU A 18 -26.49 10.94 -7.59
CA GLU A 18 -27.06 10.12 -6.52
C GLU A 18 -26.13 9.90 -5.32
N VAL A 19 -24.80 9.96 -5.52
CA VAL A 19 -23.79 9.89 -4.46
C VAL A 19 -23.58 11.27 -3.84
N CYS A 20 -23.25 12.26 -4.66
CA CYS A 20 -22.72 13.53 -4.16
C CYS A 20 -23.79 14.48 -3.61
N ARG A 21 -25.06 14.32 -4.00
CA ARG A 21 -26.16 15.16 -3.49
C ARG A 21 -26.41 14.98 -2.00
N THR A 22 -26.01 13.84 -1.42
CA THR A 22 -26.16 13.55 0.01
C THR A 22 -24.92 13.89 0.82
N ILE A 23 -23.84 14.32 0.17
CA ILE A 23 -22.58 14.68 0.80
C ILE A 23 -22.53 16.20 0.89
N PRO A 24 -22.39 16.79 2.09
CA PRO A 24 -22.30 18.24 2.22
C PRO A 24 -20.99 18.76 1.63
N ASP A 25 -20.92 20.07 1.37
CA ASP A 25 -19.70 20.71 0.88
C ASP A 25 -18.58 20.66 1.91
N VAL A 26 -18.93 20.70 3.19
CA VAL A 26 -18.01 20.52 4.32
C VAL A 26 -18.70 19.68 5.38
N ALA A 27 -18.02 18.65 5.86
CA ALA A 27 -18.35 17.92 7.08
C ALA A 27 -17.13 17.87 7.98
N VAL A 28 -17.34 18.10 9.27
CA VAL A 28 -16.31 18.02 10.29
C VAL A 28 -16.85 17.20 11.45
N SER A 29 -16.12 16.17 11.86
CA SER A 29 -16.44 15.37 13.04
C SER A 29 -15.23 15.28 13.96
N THR A 30 -15.43 15.58 15.23
CA THR A 30 -14.38 15.49 16.26
C THR A 30 -14.79 14.48 17.31
N THR A 31 -13.92 13.52 17.61
CA THR A 31 -14.13 12.50 18.64
C THR A 31 -13.13 12.69 19.77
N ARG A 32 -13.63 12.75 21.00
CA ARG A 32 -12.83 12.81 22.23
C ARG A 32 -13.34 11.74 23.20
N GLY A 33 -12.55 10.68 23.39
CA GLY A 33 -13.00 9.49 24.11
C GLY A 33 -14.25 8.88 23.46
N GLU A 34 -15.31 8.65 24.26
CA GLU A 34 -16.59 8.10 23.75
C GLU A 34 -17.53 9.15 23.16
N THR A 35 -17.14 10.43 23.17
CA THR A 35 -17.99 11.54 22.72
C THR A 35 -17.59 11.98 21.32
N THR A 36 -18.52 11.90 20.37
CA THR A 36 -18.36 12.46 19.03
C THR A 36 -19.25 13.69 18.87
N SER A 37 -18.69 14.74 18.28
CA SER A 37 -19.37 16.01 17.97
C SER A 37 -19.17 16.38 16.50
N GLY A 38 -19.99 17.32 16.00
CA GLY A 38 -19.94 17.78 14.62
C GLY A 38 -20.91 17.07 13.68
N THR A 39 -20.65 17.16 12.38
CA THR A 39 -21.46 16.54 11.33
C THR A 39 -20.84 15.20 10.96
N PRO A 40 -21.50 14.06 11.26
CA PRO A 40 -20.98 12.75 10.89
C PRO A 40 -20.89 12.62 9.37
N LEU A 41 -19.86 11.93 8.88
CA LEU A 41 -19.73 11.66 7.45
C LEU A 41 -20.90 10.77 6.98
N PRO A 42 -21.63 11.17 5.93
CA PRO A 42 -22.74 10.37 5.43
C PRO A 42 -22.24 9.06 4.82
N PRO A 43 -23.02 7.96 4.86
CA PRO A 43 -22.61 6.66 4.31
C PRO A 43 -22.18 6.71 2.83
N ALA A 44 -22.69 7.67 2.07
CA ALA A 44 -22.31 7.90 0.67
C ALA A 44 -20.81 8.18 0.46
N VAL A 45 -20.10 8.69 1.48
CA VAL A 45 -18.63 8.87 1.43
C VAL A 45 -17.92 7.55 1.18
N GLY A 46 -18.43 6.44 1.71
CA GLY A 46 -17.88 5.09 1.47
C GLY A 46 -17.99 4.59 0.03
N ARG A 47 -18.72 5.30 -0.84
CA ARG A 47 -18.82 5.00 -2.28
C ARG A 47 -17.78 5.75 -3.13
N LEU A 48 -17.02 6.67 -2.54
CA LEU A 48 -16.01 7.44 -3.25
C LEU A 48 -14.72 6.63 -3.39
N VAL A 49 -14.01 6.83 -4.50
CA VAL A 49 -12.70 6.18 -4.72
C VAL A 49 -11.58 7.10 -4.26
N VAL A 50 -10.56 6.53 -3.61
CA VAL A 50 -9.33 7.28 -3.28
C VAL A 50 -8.50 7.37 -4.55
N VAL A 51 -8.20 8.59 -4.99
CA VAL A 51 -7.41 8.89 -6.20
C VAL A 51 -6.07 9.56 -5.91
N GLY A 52 -5.84 9.90 -4.64
CA GLY A 52 -4.55 10.35 -4.15
C GLY A 52 -4.51 10.24 -2.64
N ALA A 53 -3.36 9.86 -2.09
CA ALA A 53 -3.10 9.93 -0.66
C ALA A 53 -1.65 10.39 -0.54
N PRO A 54 -1.38 11.66 -0.20
CA PRO A 54 -0.03 12.22 -0.24
C PRO A 54 0.99 11.54 0.70
N TYR A 55 0.60 10.55 1.51
CA TYR A 55 1.51 9.80 2.40
C TYR A 55 2.16 8.58 1.73
N PHE A 56 2.61 8.76 0.49
CA PHE A 56 3.67 7.94 -0.07
C PHE A 56 5.07 8.53 0.20
N ASP A 57 5.18 9.58 1.02
CA ASP A 57 6.46 9.98 1.60
C ASP A 57 6.80 9.14 2.85
N ASP A 58 8.03 9.26 3.32
CA ASP A 58 8.61 8.55 4.47
C ASP A 58 8.32 9.23 5.81
N ASP A 59 7.59 10.35 5.81
CA ASP A 59 7.28 11.12 7.01
C ASP A 59 5.91 10.73 7.58
N MET A 60 5.92 9.70 8.43
CA MET A 60 4.73 9.19 9.15
C MET A 60 4.13 10.21 10.16
N SER A 61 4.66 11.44 10.25
CA SER A 61 4.32 12.39 11.31
C SER A 61 3.26 13.44 10.96
N SER A 62 2.87 13.59 9.69
CA SER A 62 2.14 14.79 9.24
C SER A 62 0.73 14.53 8.70
N SER A 63 -0.22 14.13 9.55
CA SER A 63 -1.68 14.04 9.28
C SER A 63 -2.11 13.01 8.23
N ASN A 64 -3.31 12.44 8.30
CA ASN A 64 -3.78 11.48 7.28
C ASN A 64 -4.67 12.26 6.30
N ARG A 65 -4.19 12.53 5.09
CA ARG A 65 -4.97 13.18 4.02
C ARG A 65 -5.18 12.24 2.85
N ALA A 66 -6.33 12.36 2.22
CA ALA A 66 -6.68 11.62 1.02
C ALA A 66 -7.55 12.48 0.09
N LEU A 67 -7.28 12.38 -1.21
CA LEU A 67 -8.11 12.91 -2.27
C LEU A 67 -9.07 11.82 -2.72
N HIS A 68 -10.36 12.07 -2.54
CA HIS A 68 -11.44 11.22 -3.00
C HIS A 68 -12.05 11.78 -4.28
N ARG A 69 -12.53 10.88 -5.16
CA ARG A 69 -13.28 11.21 -6.36
C ARG A 69 -14.58 10.40 -6.41
N CYS A 70 -15.67 11.05 -6.78
CA CYS A 70 -16.90 10.34 -7.07
C CYS A 70 -16.77 9.56 -8.38
N PRO A 71 -17.00 8.23 -8.39
CA PRO A 71 -16.93 7.46 -9.63
C PRO A 71 -18.07 7.77 -10.61
N VAL A 72 -19.15 8.42 -10.14
CA VAL A 72 -20.34 8.73 -10.96
C VAL A 72 -20.20 10.07 -11.68
N CYS A 73 -19.89 11.15 -10.95
CA CYS A 73 -19.85 12.51 -11.52
C CYS A 73 -18.45 13.16 -11.51
N GLY A 74 -17.42 12.45 -11.04
CA GLY A 74 -16.05 12.96 -11.00
C GLY A 74 -15.78 14.06 -9.98
N THR A 75 -16.73 14.38 -9.09
CA THR A 75 -16.52 15.41 -8.04
C THR A 75 -15.46 14.98 -7.05
N PHE A 76 -14.55 15.90 -6.73
CA PHE A 76 -13.45 15.66 -5.81
C PHE A 76 -13.76 16.12 -4.40
N TYR A 77 -13.17 15.43 -3.43
CA TYR A 77 -13.24 15.77 -2.02
C TYR A 77 -11.87 15.58 -1.37
N ASP A 78 -11.51 16.52 -0.52
CA ASP A 78 -10.34 16.48 0.35
C ASP A 78 -10.80 15.90 1.69
N TRP A 79 -10.18 14.80 2.09
CA TRP A 79 -10.33 14.21 3.41
C TRP A 79 -9.05 14.49 4.20
N THR A 80 -9.19 15.01 5.41
CA THR A 80 -8.08 15.20 6.33
C THR A 80 -8.45 14.63 7.70
N PHE A 81 -7.47 14.03 8.35
CA PHE A 81 -7.59 13.51 9.70
C PHE A 81 -6.40 13.98 10.53
N GLU A 82 -6.74 14.59 11.66
CA GLU A 82 -5.84 15.18 12.62
C GLU A 82 -6.02 14.42 13.94
N TYR A 83 -4.90 14.01 14.54
CA TYR A 83 -4.85 13.32 15.81
C TYR A 83 -4.04 14.15 16.79
N GLU A 84 -4.63 14.50 17.92
CA GLU A 84 -3.95 15.20 19.01
C GLU A 84 -4.09 14.42 20.31
N TYR A 85 -3.01 14.31 21.08
CA TYR A 85 -3.04 13.70 22.41
C TYR A 85 -2.93 14.78 23.48
N LEU A 86 -4.03 14.99 24.20
CA LEU A 86 -4.16 16.00 25.25
C LEU A 86 -4.16 15.33 26.63
N ALA A 87 -4.01 16.12 27.70
CA ALA A 87 -4.03 15.62 29.08
C ALA A 87 -5.32 14.85 29.45
N GLY A 88 -6.42 15.08 28.72
CA GLY A 88 -7.71 14.42 28.90
C GLY A 88 -7.97 13.21 27.98
N GLY A 89 -6.99 12.78 27.18
CA GLY A 89 -7.13 11.70 26.20
C GLY A 89 -6.83 12.15 24.77
N SER A 90 -7.09 11.27 23.80
CA SER A 90 -6.95 11.60 22.38
C SER A 90 -8.14 12.40 21.87
N GLU A 91 -7.86 13.27 20.91
CA GLU A 91 -8.83 13.96 20.09
C GLU A 91 -8.54 13.69 18.62
N ASP A 92 -9.57 13.18 17.93
CA ASP A 92 -9.50 12.79 16.54
C ASP A 92 -10.45 13.69 15.76
N THR A 93 -9.92 14.54 14.87
CA THR A 93 -10.72 15.42 14.01
C THR A 93 -10.63 14.95 12.57
N THR A 94 -11.79 14.70 11.96
CA THR A 94 -11.92 14.40 10.53
C THR A 94 -12.62 15.54 9.83
N THR A 95 -12.00 16.07 8.76
CA THR A 95 -12.61 17.06 7.87
C THR A 95 -12.77 16.46 6.48
N PHE A 96 -13.95 16.67 5.89
CA PHE A 96 -14.26 16.27 4.53
C PHE A 96 -14.81 17.45 3.76
N ARG A 97 -14.15 17.84 2.67
CA ARG A 97 -14.46 19.08 1.95
C ARG A 97 -14.54 18.85 0.45
N ARG A 98 -15.64 19.26 -0.17
CA ARG A 98 -15.79 19.28 -1.62
C ARG A 98 -14.80 20.27 -2.23
N LEU A 99 -14.13 19.86 -3.30
CA LEU A 99 -13.22 20.70 -4.05
C LEU A 99 -13.90 21.24 -5.31
N SER A 100 -13.40 22.38 -5.81
CA SER A 100 -13.66 22.74 -7.20
C SER A 100 -13.05 21.68 -8.12
N ARG A 101 -13.61 21.55 -9.33
CA ARG A 101 -13.11 20.59 -10.32
C ARG A 101 -11.63 20.84 -10.65
N GLU A 102 -11.28 22.10 -10.90
CA GLU A 102 -9.91 22.52 -11.23
C GLU A 102 -8.92 22.14 -10.12
N GLU A 103 -9.26 22.42 -8.86
CA GLU A 103 -8.40 22.10 -7.72
C GLU A 103 -8.26 20.59 -7.53
N GLY A 104 -9.35 19.84 -7.67
CA GLY A 104 -9.35 18.38 -7.58
C GLY A 104 -8.47 17.72 -8.65
N GLU A 105 -8.63 18.14 -9.91
CA GLU A 105 -7.83 17.63 -11.04
C GLU A 105 -6.34 18.02 -10.91
N ARG A 106 -6.04 19.22 -10.41
CA ARG A 106 -4.65 19.65 -10.12
C ARG A 106 -4.00 18.74 -9.08
N ARG A 107 -4.67 18.54 -7.94
CA ARG A 107 -4.16 17.68 -6.86
C ARG A 107 -4.03 16.21 -7.30
N GLU A 108 -4.97 15.70 -8.09
CA GLU A 108 -4.89 14.33 -8.62
C GLU A 108 -3.63 14.16 -9.48
N ARG A 109 -3.33 15.12 -10.37
CA ARG A 109 -2.09 15.11 -11.17
C ARG A 109 -0.83 15.17 -10.30
N GLU A 110 -0.83 16.02 -9.28
CA GLU A 110 0.30 16.13 -8.33
C GLU A 110 0.53 14.82 -7.59
N CYS A 111 -0.52 14.21 -7.04
CA CYS A 111 -0.42 12.91 -6.38
C CYS A 111 0.10 11.82 -7.32
N LEU A 112 -0.37 11.77 -8.57
CA LEU A 112 0.10 10.79 -9.56
C LEU A 112 1.58 10.98 -9.89
N ALA A 113 2.03 12.23 -10.06
CA ALA A 113 3.43 12.55 -10.31
C ALA A 113 4.32 12.19 -9.11
N GLU A 114 3.85 12.40 -7.88
CA GLU A 114 4.56 12.00 -6.67
C GLU A 114 4.69 10.47 -6.54
N VAL A 115 3.62 9.73 -6.85
CA VAL A 115 3.65 8.25 -6.87
C VAL A 115 4.63 7.73 -7.91
N GLU A 116 4.65 8.31 -9.11
CA GLU A 116 5.60 7.95 -10.16
C GLU A 116 7.05 8.24 -9.72
N ALA A 117 7.29 9.43 -9.15
CA ALA A 117 8.61 9.79 -8.64
C ALA A 117 9.05 8.87 -7.47
N ALA A 118 8.12 8.50 -6.58
CA ALA A 118 8.37 7.56 -5.49
C ALA A 118 8.69 6.15 -6.00
N ALA A 119 8.01 5.69 -7.05
CA ALA A 119 8.29 4.41 -7.70
C ALA A 119 9.72 4.39 -8.28
N LEU A 120 10.14 5.46 -8.97
CA LEU A 120 11.50 5.59 -9.51
C LEU A 120 12.56 5.56 -8.40
N ARG A 121 12.36 6.29 -7.31
CA ARG A 121 13.26 6.25 -6.14
C ARG A 121 13.30 4.84 -5.52
N ALA A 122 12.16 4.19 -5.38
CA ALA A 122 12.08 2.83 -4.85
C ALA A 122 12.82 1.83 -5.75
N GLU A 123 12.74 1.96 -7.07
CA GLU A 123 13.52 1.13 -8.00
C GLU A 123 15.03 1.33 -7.86
N GLU A 124 15.48 2.58 -7.71
CA GLU A 124 16.90 2.88 -7.49
C GLU A 124 17.41 2.27 -6.19
N THR A 125 16.72 2.54 -5.06
CA THR A 125 17.06 1.97 -3.75
C THR A 125 16.97 0.45 -3.73
N ALA A 126 16.03 -0.15 -4.48
CA ALA A 126 15.91 -1.59 -4.57
C ALA A 126 17.14 -2.26 -5.16
N ARG A 127 17.83 -1.64 -6.14
CA ARG A 127 19.05 -2.22 -6.72
C ARG A 127 20.14 -2.41 -5.67
N GLU A 128 20.30 -1.43 -4.78
CA GLU A 128 21.26 -1.50 -3.67
C GLU A 128 20.89 -2.62 -2.70
N HIS A 129 19.59 -2.73 -2.36
CA HIS A 129 19.08 -3.78 -1.49
C HIS A 129 19.13 -5.18 -2.11
N VAL A 130 18.84 -5.34 -3.40
CA VAL A 130 19.06 -6.61 -4.12
C VAL A 130 20.52 -7.00 -4.02
N ALA A 131 21.43 -6.06 -4.29
CA ALA A 131 22.85 -6.33 -4.26
C ALA A 131 23.34 -6.71 -2.85
N ALA A 132 22.79 -6.08 -1.80
CA ALA A 132 23.00 -6.45 -0.40
C ALA A 132 22.50 -7.87 -0.09
N LEU A 133 21.27 -8.21 -0.52
CA LEU A 133 20.68 -9.55 -0.38
C LEU A 133 21.45 -10.62 -1.14
N VAL A 134 22.09 -10.29 -2.26
CA VAL A 134 22.88 -11.25 -3.02
C VAL A 134 24.24 -11.47 -2.35
N ARG A 135 24.92 -10.40 -1.94
CA ARG A 135 26.34 -10.46 -1.51
C ARG A 135 26.56 -10.82 -0.04
N SER A 136 25.66 -10.44 0.87
CA SER A 136 25.91 -10.55 2.32
C SER A 136 25.06 -11.63 2.97
N ALA A 137 25.67 -12.47 3.80
CA ALA A 137 24.93 -13.37 4.69
C ALA A 137 24.60 -12.72 6.05
N GLU A 138 25.17 -11.54 6.33
CA GLU A 138 25.06 -10.88 7.63
C GLU A 138 23.66 -10.28 7.81
N ARG A 139 23.09 -10.55 8.98
CA ARG A 139 21.72 -10.15 9.31
C ARG A 139 21.56 -8.64 9.26
N GLU A 140 22.56 -7.89 9.72
CA GLU A 140 22.61 -6.43 9.76
C GLU A 140 22.49 -5.80 8.37
N THR A 141 22.89 -6.54 7.33
CA THR A 141 22.79 -6.10 5.94
C THR A 141 21.48 -6.57 5.29
N VAL A 142 21.05 -7.80 5.61
CA VAL A 142 19.88 -8.43 4.98
C VAL A 142 18.56 -7.91 5.55
N ASP A 143 18.49 -7.63 6.86
CA ASP A 143 17.26 -7.22 7.55
C ASP A 143 16.72 -5.86 7.02
N PRO A 144 17.54 -4.80 6.87
CA PRO A 144 17.07 -3.55 6.26
C PRO A 144 16.54 -3.74 4.83
N ALA A 145 17.22 -4.57 4.03
CA ALA A 145 16.79 -4.86 2.67
C ALA A 145 15.43 -5.59 2.64
N ALA A 146 15.22 -6.57 3.52
CA ALA A 146 13.96 -7.27 3.64
C ALA A 146 12.82 -6.34 4.06
N ARG A 147 13.07 -5.48 5.06
CA ARG A 147 12.11 -4.46 5.50
C ARG A 147 11.77 -3.47 4.39
N PHE A 148 12.76 -3.03 3.61
CA PHE A 148 12.54 -2.16 2.47
C PHE A 148 11.56 -2.77 1.46
N PHE A 149 11.79 -3.99 0.99
CA PHE A 149 10.89 -4.63 0.01
C PHE A 149 9.49 -4.89 0.59
N ASN A 150 9.39 -5.26 1.87
CA ASN A 150 8.09 -5.40 2.55
C ASN A 150 7.36 -4.06 2.69
N ALA A 151 8.08 -2.96 2.93
CA ALA A 151 7.51 -1.62 2.97
C ALA A 151 7.08 -1.14 1.58
N ALA A 152 7.94 -1.30 0.57
CA ALA A 152 7.66 -0.98 -0.83
C ALA A 152 6.40 -1.71 -1.32
N ARG A 153 6.27 -3.01 -1.06
CA ARG A 153 5.07 -3.78 -1.42
C ARG A 153 3.81 -3.29 -0.72
N ARG A 154 3.89 -2.97 0.59
CA ARG A 154 2.75 -2.42 1.33
C ARG A 154 2.28 -1.08 0.75
N ARG A 155 3.20 -0.35 0.11
CA ARG A 155 2.93 0.88 -0.65
C ARG A 155 2.54 0.61 -2.12
N GLY A 156 2.32 -0.64 -2.52
CA GLY A 156 1.94 -1.00 -3.88
C GLY A 156 3.09 -0.99 -4.90
N PHE A 157 4.34 -0.78 -4.47
CA PHE A 157 5.50 -0.83 -5.35
C PHE A 157 6.05 -2.26 -5.48
N ASP A 158 6.61 -2.56 -6.64
CA ASP A 158 7.27 -3.84 -6.94
C ASP A 158 8.64 -3.61 -7.59
N PRO A 159 9.64 -3.12 -6.84
CA PRO A 159 10.86 -2.57 -7.43
C PRO A 159 11.88 -3.65 -7.85
N GLY A 160 11.42 -4.85 -8.22
CA GLY A 160 12.27 -5.92 -8.78
C GLY A 160 13.06 -6.72 -7.73
N PHE A 161 12.43 -7.75 -7.15
CA PHE A 161 13.07 -8.67 -6.19
C PHE A 161 13.69 -9.93 -6.82
N GLY A 162 13.39 -10.21 -8.10
CA GLY A 162 13.63 -11.52 -8.73
C GLY A 162 15.08 -12.01 -8.72
N GLU A 163 16.05 -11.11 -8.81
CA GLU A 163 17.49 -11.44 -8.78
C GLU A 163 17.96 -11.91 -7.40
N ALA A 164 17.36 -11.41 -6.31
CA ALA A 164 17.71 -11.81 -4.95
C ALA A 164 17.09 -13.15 -4.53
N VAL A 165 16.11 -13.67 -5.27
CA VAL A 165 15.35 -14.88 -4.89
C VAL A 165 16.24 -16.09 -4.60
N PRO A 166 17.21 -16.48 -5.45
CA PRO A 166 18.09 -17.62 -5.16
C PRO A 166 18.83 -17.47 -3.83
N ALA A 167 19.38 -16.29 -3.57
CA ALA A 167 20.13 -16.01 -2.35
C ALA A 167 19.22 -16.05 -1.12
N VAL A 168 18.02 -15.46 -1.20
CA VAL A 168 17.05 -15.46 -0.09
C VAL A 168 16.51 -16.87 0.19
N VAL A 169 16.14 -17.63 -0.85
CA VAL A 169 15.70 -19.03 -0.70
C VAL A 169 16.80 -19.89 -0.08
N GLY A 170 18.04 -19.71 -0.54
CA GLY A 170 19.20 -20.41 0.02
C GLY A 170 19.45 -20.09 1.49
N ARG A 171 19.12 -18.88 1.95
CA ARG A 171 19.17 -18.52 3.38
C ARG A 171 18.04 -19.20 4.14
N ILE A 172 16.80 -19.09 3.68
CA ILE A 172 15.63 -19.74 4.31
C ILE A 172 15.89 -21.25 4.49
N ALA A 173 16.45 -21.92 3.47
CA ALA A 173 16.79 -23.34 3.52
C ALA A 173 17.78 -23.73 4.64
N ARG A 174 18.64 -22.80 5.06
CA ARG A 174 19.77 -23.03 5.99
C ARG A 174 19.60 -22.34 7.35
N VAL A 175 18.45 -21.72 7.61
CA VAL A 175 18.14 -21.06 8.88
C VAL A 175 18.36 -22.03 10.04
N SER A 176 19.24 -21.66 10.97
CA SER A 176 19.47 -22.42 12.20
C SER A 176 18.39 -22.11 13.24
N GLU A 177 18.29 -22.93 14.30
CA GLU A 177 17.37 -22.65 15.41
C GLU A 177 17.71 -21.33 16.14
N ALA A 178 18.98 -20.92 16.14
CA ALA A 178 19.41 -19.62 16.70
C ALA A 178 18.85 -18.43 15.90
N ASP A 179 18.72 -18.58 14.58
CA ASP A 179 18.19 -17.55 13.68
C ASP A 179 16.66 -17.42 13.78
N ARG A 180 15.96 -18.45 14.27
CA ARG A 180 14.49 -18.45 14.42
C ARG A 180 13.98 -17.48 15.49
N LYS A 181 14.83 -17.05 16.43
CA LYS A 181 14.42 -16.17 17.54
C LYS A 181 14.17 -14.71 17.13
N GLY A 182 13.90 -14.43 15.84
CA GLY A 182 13.65 -13.08 15.36
C GLY A 182 12.69 -13.01 14.17
N ILE A 183 12.17 -11.81 13.94
CA ILE A 183 11.28 -11.46 12.81
C ILE A 183 11.96 -11.68 11.45
N PHE A 184 13.29 -11.77 11.42
CA PHE A 184 14.12 -11.88 10.22
C PHE A 184 13.71 -13.00 9.25
N VAL A 185 13.49 -14.23 9.73
CA VAL A 185 13.13 -15.35 8.85
C VAL A 185 11.73 -15.17 8.29
N TYR A 186 10.82 -14.61 9.09
CA TYR A 186 9.48 -14.24 8.65
C TYR A 186 9.53 -13.17 7.56
N ASP A 187 10.36 -12.13 7.73
CA ASP A 187 10.55 -11.09 6.72
C ASP A 187 11.03 -11.69 5.39
N LEU A 188 12.02 -12.58 5.41
CA LEU A 188 12.52 -13.24 4.19
C LEU A 188 11.46 -14.11 3.51
N ARG A 189 10.71 -14.89 4.29
CA ARG A 189 9.60 -15.71 3.76
C ARG A 189 8.51 -14.81 3.16
N ASP A 190 8.17 -13.74 3.85
CA ASP A 190 7.17 -12.78 3.44
C ASP A 190 7.60 -12.00 2.20
N LEU A 191 8.88 -11.97 1.84
CA LEU A 191 9.35 -11.50 0.53
C LEU A 191 9.12 -12.54 -0.58
N VAL A 192 9.57 -13.77 -0.37
CA VAL A 192 9.58 -14.81 -1.42
C VAL A 192 8.17 -15.27 -1.76
N LEU A 193 7.29 -15.44 -0.77
CA LEU A 193 5.98 -16.04 -1.00
C LEU A 193 5.09 -15.18 -1.93
N PRO A 194 4.93 -13.86 -1.72
CA PRO A 194 4.13 -13.04 -2.64
C PRO A 194 4.78 -12.89 -4.01
N TRP A 195 6.11 -12.97 -4.12
CA TRP A 195 6.80 -13.05 -5.40
C TRP A 195 6.46 -14.35 -6.15
N ALA A 196 6.47 -15.49 -5.44
CA ALA A 196 6.13 -16.80 -5.98
C ALA A 196 4.65 -16.89 -6.41
N ALA A 197 3.75 -16.29 -5.63
CA ALA A 197 2.31 -16.29 -5.89
C ALA A 197 1.88 -15.58 -7.19
N ARG A 198 2.77 -14.79 -7.81
CA ARG A 198 2.45 -14.09 -9.07
C ARG A 198 2.31 -14.99 -10.29
N SER A 199 2.88 -16.20 -10.25
CA SER A 199 2.80 -17.13 -11.39
C SER A 199 3.23 -18.54 -10.97
N PRO A 200 2.66 -19.60 -11.57
CA PRO A 200 3.12 -20.97 -11.37
C PRO A 200 4.63 -21.15 -11.65
N GLU A 201 5.18 -20.46 -12.64
CA GLU A 201 6.59 -20.56 -13.03
C GLU A 201 7.52 -20.11 -11.90
N ARG A 202 7.17 -19.02 -11.22
CA ARG A 202 7.91 -18.52 -10.05
C ARG A 202 7.80 -19.48 -8.87
N ALA A 203 6.63 -20.04 -8.59
CA ALA A 203 6.47 -21.07 -7.57
C ALA A 203 7.31 -22.32 -7.85
N ARG A 204 7.32 -22.82 -9.10
CA ARG A 204 8.21 -23.93 -9.52
C ARG A 204 9.68 -23.56 -9.33
N ARG A 205 10.06 -22.32 -9.66
CA ARG A 205 11.44 -21.84 -9.49
C ARG A 205 11.86 -21.84 -8.01
N VAL A 206 11.00 -21.42 -7.08
CA VAL A 206 11.32 -21.50 -5.64
C VAL A 206 11.52 -22.95 -5.19
N LEU A 207 10.65 -23.88 -5.62
CA LEU A 207 10.79 -25.30 -5.30
C LEU A 207 12.09 -25.88 -5.84
N GLY A 208 12.46 -25.55 -7.08
CA GLY A 208 13.74 -25.95 -7.68
C GLY A 208 14.94 -25.44 -6.86
N LEU A 209 14.93 -24.16 -6.50
CA LEU A 209 15.98 -23.56 -5.66
C LEU A 209 16.09 -24.21 -4.27
N LEU A 210 14.96 -24.56 -3.65
CA LEU A 210 14.96 -25.29 -2.37
C LEU A 210 15.58 -26.68 -2.51
N ALA A 211 15.27 -27.40 -3.59
CA ALA A 211 15.85 -28.71 -3.87
C ALA A 211 17.36 -28.62 -4.15
N GLU A 212 17.80 -27.62 -4.91
CA GLU A 212 19.21 -27.37 -5.25
C GLU A 212 20.08 -27.02 -4.03
N CYS A 213 19.48 -26.54 -2.93
CA CYS A 213 20.24 -26.21 -1.72
C CYS A 213 20.88 -27.43 -1.05
N GLY A 214 20.43 -28.66 -1.36
CA GLY A 214 21.06 -29.90 -0.92
C GLY A 214 21.06 -30.11 0.60
N VAL A 215 20.12 -29.47 1.31
CA VAL A 215 20.01 -29.58 2.77
C VAL A 215 19.32 -30.90 3.11
N ALA A 216 20.02 -31.80 3.81
CA ALA A 216 19.50 -33.11 4.19
C ALA A 216 18.20 -33.00 5.02
N GLU A 217 18.14 -32.00 5.91
CA GLU A 217 16.95 -31.65 6.68
C GLU A 217 16.63 -30.16 6.51
N PRO A 218 15.72 -29.78 5.60
CA PRO A 218 15.33 -28.39 5.43
C PRO A 218 14.75 -27.80 6.72
N SER A 219 14.98 -26.49 6.92
CA SER A 219 14.37 -25.74 8.02
C SER A 219 12.84 -25.85 8.00
N ALA A 220 12.19 -25.62 9.15
CA ALA A 220 10.73 -25.62 9.22
C ALA A 220 10.13 -24.60 8.24
N GLU A 221 10.76 -23.44 8.14
CA GLU A 221 10.36 -22.33 7.29
C GLU A 221 10.55 -22.65 5.79
N ALA A 222 11.59 -23.41 5.44
CA ALA A 222 11.78 -23.92 4.08
C ALA A 222 10.68 -24.93 3.69
N ARG A 223 10.30 -25.82 4.62
CA ARG A 223 9.19 -26.77 4.40
C ARG A 223 7.85 -26.04 4.24
N GLU A 224 7.59 -25.03 5.06
CA GLU A 224 6.40 -24.19 4.93
C GLU A 224 6.36 -23.42 3.60
N LEU A 225 7.49 -22.85 3.19
CA LEU A 225 7.62 -22.15 1.90
C LEU A 225 7.39 -23.11 0.73
N ALA A 226 7.94 -24.33 0.78
CA ALA A 226 7.71 -25.37 -0.22
C ALA A 226 6.22 -25.72 -0.30
N ALA A 227 5.60 -26.03 0.84
CA ALA A 227 4.18 -26.37 0.89
C ALA A 227 3.28 -25.23 0.37
N ALA A 228 3.66 -23.98 0.59
CA ALA A 228 2.94 -22.83 0.04
C ALA A 228 3.07 -22.74 -1.48
N CYS A 229 4.26 -22.98 -2.04
CA CYS A 229 4.48 -23.03 -3.49
C CYS A 229 3.70 -24.17 -4.14
N GLU A 230 3.66 -25.35 -3.52
CA GLU A 230 2.86 -26.49 -4.00
C GLU A 230 1.36 -26.16 -4.06
N ARG A 231 0.82 -25.47 -3.04
CA ARG A 231 -0.58 -25.00 -3.05
C ARG A 231 -0.86 -24.04 -4.21
N ILE A 232 0.07 -23.12 -4.50
CA ILE A 232 -0.05 -22.20 -5.64
C ILE A 232 -0.13 -22.99 -6.97
N LEU A 233 0.70 -24.02 -7.13
CA LEU A 233 0.70 -24.87 -8.32
C LEU A 233 -0.60 -25.69 -8.46
N ALA A 234 -1.07 -26.28 -7.36
CA ALA A 234 -2.31 -27.05 -7.35
C ALA A 234 -3.53 -26.19 -7.75
N ALA A 235 -3.64 -24.98 -7.20
CA ALA A 235 -4.72 -24.04 -7.52
C ALA A 235 -4.70 -23.57 -8.99
N SER A 236 -3.51 -23.54 -9.60
CA SER A 236 -3.36 -23.14 -11.01
C SER A 236 -3.75 -24.26 -11.98
N GLY A 237 -3.54 -25.52 -11.60
CA GLY A 237 -3.94 -26.69 -12.39
C GLY A 237 -5.45 -26.91 -12.44
N SER A 238 -6.18 -26.55 -11.37
CA SER A 238 -7.65 -26.68 -11.31
C SER A 238 -8.41 -25.68 -12.18
N LEU A 239 -7.73 -24.68 -12.74
CA LEU A 239 -8.32 -23.63 -13.58
C LEU A 239 -8.19 -23.91 -15.08
N SER A 240 -7.60 -25.04 -15.48
CA SER A 240 -7.59 -25.52 -16.87
C SER A 240 -8.78 -26.47 -17.09
N PRO A 241 -9.83 -26.07 -17.83
CA PRO A 241 -10.97 -26.94 -18.16
C PRO A 241 -10.60 -28.06 -19.13
#